data_AF-A0AAU4F4S7-F1
#
_entry.id   AF-A0AAU4F4S7-F1
#
_cell.length_a   1.000
_cell.length_b   1.000
_cell.length_c   1.000
_cell.angle_alpha   90.00
_cell.angle_beta   90.00
_cell.angle_gamma   90.00
#
_symmetry.space_group_name_H-M   'P 1'
#
loop_
_entity.id
_entity.type
_entity.pdbx_description
1 polymer ?
#
loop_
_entity_poly.entity_id
_entity_poly.type
_entity_poly.pdbx_seq_one_letter_code
_entity_poly.pdbx_strand_id
1 'polypeptide(L)'
;MARLPLPPARSVLVRQLNRASDVVTVQPATRLVRIFTAHGNHPQQWNSFRYTGPLPHGRFDQQSPGRGGAPVTDPANGVLYFGLTVRTSIAEVYQTSSTVDRRTRGPRLVVVRPTRTLRLLDLTGLWPTRVGASQEISSGPKKLTQAWARAIRAAFSDLDGLWYRSSMDSGDPAICLWDPPAGAALPIAPDVLLPLDHPGLDVPLGRVCEELNYTLLN
;
A
#
# COMPACT_ATOMS: atom_id res chain seq x y z
N MET A 1 18.36 -17.80 -8.56
CA MET A 1 17.38 -16.72 -8.33
C MET A 1 16.40 -17.20 -7.27
N ALA A 2 16.31 -16.51 -6.13
CA ALA A 2 15.42 -16.91 -5.04
C ALA A 2 13.97 -16.48 -5.33
N ARG A 3 13.25 -17.31 -6.11
CA ARG A 3 11.84 -17.09 -6.46
C ARG A 3 10.96 -16.99 -5.21
N LEU A 4 9.99 -16.08 -5.24
CA LEU A 4 8.84 -16.10 -4.32
C LEU A 4 7.92 -17.31 -4.64
N PRO A 5 7.78 -18.32 -3.76
CA PRO A 5 6.83 -19.42 -3.99
C PRO A 5 5.40 -18.97 -3.70
N LEU A 6 4.42 -19.85 -3.95
CA LEU A 6 3.08 -19.68 -3.40
C LEU A 6 3.14 -19.75 -1.86
N PRO A 7 2.22 -19.06 -1.14
CA PRO A 7 2.19 -19.10 0.32
C PRO A 7 1.99 -20.55 0.82
N PRO A 8 2.64 -20.92 1.94
CA PRO A 8 2.43 -22.23 2.55
C PRO A 8 1.04 -22.32 3.20
N ALA A 9 0.72 -23.50 3.74
CA ALA A 9 -0.51 -23.69 4.51
C ALA A 9 -0.62 -22.73 5.69
N ARG A 10 -1.87 -22.36 6.05
CA ARG A 10 -2.18 -21.47 7.18
C ARG A 10 -1.50 -21.88 8.49
N SER A 11 -1.39 -23.18 8.77
CA SER A 11 -0.75 -23.71 9.97
C SER A 11 0.75 -23.35 10.07
N VAL A 12 1.45 -23.23 8.94
CA VAL A 12 2.85 -22.78 8.89
C VAL A 12 2.93 -21.29 9.21
N LEU A 13 2.07 -20.48 8.57
CA LEU A 13 2.01 -19.04 8.80
C LEU A 13 1.80 -18.71 10.29
N VAL A 14 0.80 -19.34 10.90
CA VAL A 14 0.43 -19.11 12.31
C VAL A 14 1.54 -19.57 13.26
N ARG A 15 2.15 -20.73 13.01
CA ARG A 15 3.20 -21.29 13.87
C ARG A 15 4.45 -20.42 13.93
N GLN A 16 4.80 -19.76 12.83
CA GLN A 16 6.03 -18.97 12.70
C GLN A 16 5.88 -17.50 13.08
N LEU A 17 4.66 -17.04 13.39
CA LEU A 17 4.40 -15.66 13.79
C LEU A 17 4.73 -15.44 15.27
N ASN A 18 5.74 -14.62 15.51
CA ASN A 18 6.00 -14.00 16.81
C ASN A 18 5.47 -12.56 16.79
N ARG A 19 4.30 -12.33 17.39
CA ARG A 19 3.65 -11.00 17.40
C ARG A 19 4.49 -9.90 18.05
N ALA A 20 5.44 -10.23 18.93
CA ALA A 20 6.29 -9.23 19.57
C ALA A 20 7.36 -8.66 18.62
N SER A 21 7.82 -9.45 17.66
CA SER A 21 8.90 -9.07 16.74
C SER A 21 8.45 -8.88 15.29
N ASP A 22 7.33 -9.49 14.90
CA ASP A 22 6.90 -9.57 13.50
C ASP A 22 5.73 -8.64 13.18
N VAL A 23 5.27 -7.86 14.15
CA VAL A 23 4.18 -6.88 13.97
C VAL A 23 4.73 -5.49 14.24
N VAL A 24 4.70 -4.65 13.21
CA VAL A 24 4.99 -3.22 13.35
C VAL A 24 3.78 -2.52 13.93
N THR A 25 4.01 -1.67 14.92
CA THR A 25 2.99 -0.75 15.43
C THR A 25 3.19 0.63 14.81
N VAL A 26 2.16 1.13 14.12
CA VAL A 26 2.16 2.50 13.58
C VAL A 26 1.33 3.36 14.52
N GLN A 27 2.00 4.29 15.20
CA GLN A 27 1.39 5.11 16.24
C GLN A 27 0.52 6.23 15.64
N PRO A 28 -0.47 6.76 16.37
CA PRO A 28 -1.27 7.90 15.92
C PRO A 28 -0.46 9.14 15.51
N ALA A 29 0.76 9.31 16.03
CA ALA A 29 1.63 10.42 15.63
C ALA A 29 2.22 10.28 14.21
N THR A 30 2.23 9.06 13.65
CA THR A 30 2.86 8.76 12.36
C THR A 30 2.05 9.31 11.20
N ARG A 31 2.71 10.08 10.34
CA ARG A 31 2.12 10.61 9.11
C ARG A 31 2.07 9.53 8.04
N LEU A 32 0.89 9.30 7.49
CA LEU A 32 0.63 8.47 6.33
C LEU A 32 0.37 9.36 5.12
N VAL A 33 1.04 9.08 4.02
CA VAL A 33 1.01 9.91 2.80
C VAL A 33 0.42 9.10 1.66
N ARG A 34 -0.46 9.70 0.86
CA ARG A 34 -1.04 9.07 -0.32
C ARG A 34 -1.20 10.08 -1.44
N ILE A 35 -0.94 9.64 -2.66
CA ILE A 35 -1.38 10.30 -3.89
C ILE A 35 -2.55 9.50 -4.48
N PHE A 36 -3.62 10.18 -4.88
CA PHE A 36 -4.79 9.57 -5.50
C PHE A 36 -5.42 10.50 -6.53
N THR A 37 -6.14 9.95 -7.51
CA THR A 37 -6.85 10.73 -8.53
C THR A 37 -8.30 10.96 -8.12
N ALA A 38 -8.72 12.23 -8.01
CA ALA A 38 -10.07 12.61 -7.61
C ALA A 38 -11.09 12.59 -8.76
N HIS A 39 -10.63 12.49 -10.02
CA HIS A 39 -11.47 12.49 -11.22
C HIS A 39 -11.15 11.31 -12.16
N GLY A 40 -11.95 11.13 -13.21
CA GLY A 40 -11.85 10.04 -14.18
C GLY A 40 -12.93 8.97 -13.99
N ASN A 41 -12.73 7.79 -14.60
CA ASN A 41 -13.76 6.75 -14.65
C ASN A 41 -14.07 6.11 -13.28
N HIS A 42 -13.09 6.13 -12.38
CA HIS A 42 -13.21 5.58 -11.03
C HIS A 42 -12.57 6.56 -10.04
N PRO A 43 -13.25 7.69 -9.74
CA PRO A 43 -12.70 8.71 -8.85
C PRO A 43 -12.50 8.12 -7.46
N GLN A 44 -11.34 8.42 -6.85
CA GLN A 44 -11.00 7.95 -5.52
C GLN A 44 -11.20 9.05 -4.49
N GLN A 45 -11.51 8.66 -3.25
CA GLN A 45 -11.41 9.54 -2.09
C GLN A 45 -10.19 9.14 -1.27
N TRP A 46 -9.66 10.10 -0.52
CA TRP A 46 -8.46 9.91 0.29
C TRP A 46 -8.67 8.88 1.42
N ASN A 47 -9.87 8.81 1.98
CA ASN A 47 -10.27 7.95 3.11
C ASN A 47 -11.12 6.73 2.73
N SER A 48 -11.29 6.43 1.44
CA SER A 48 -12.06 5.25 1.02
C SER A 48 -11.15 4.09 0.66
N PHE A 49 -11.44 2.94 1.25
CA PHE A 49 -10.90 1.66 0.80
C PHE A 49 -11.54 1.27 -0.54
N ARG A 50 -10.76 0.60 -1.38
CA ARG A 50 -11.29 -0.03 -2.59
C ARG A 50 -11.80 -1.42 -2.25
N TYR A 51 -13.05 -1.71 -2.60
CA TYR A 51 -13.70 -3.02 -2.38
C TYR A 51 -13.87 -3.87 -3.65
N THR A 52 -13.36 -3.41 -4.79
CA THR A 52 -13.43 -4.15 -6.07
C THR A 52 -12.03 -4.56 -6.52
N GLY A 53 -11.78 -5.86 -6.71
CA GLY A 53 -10.50 -6.40 -7.17
C GLY A 53 -10.44 -7.93 -7.17
N PRO A 54 -9.24 -8.54 -7.21
CA PRO A 54 -7.96 -7.89 -7.14
C PRO A 54 -7.63 -7.12 -8.42
N LEU A 55 -7.03 -5.94 -8.31
CA LEU A 55 -6.60 -5.16 -9.48
C LEU A 55 -5.13 -5.47 -9.83
N PRO A 56 -4.76 -5.51 -11.13
CA PRO A 56 -3.41 -5.88 -11.56
C PRO A 56 -2.28 -5.03 -10.96
N HIS A 57 -2.56 -3.78 -10.57
CA HIS A 57 -1.58 -2.87 -9.98
C HIS A 57 -1.46 -2.98 -8.46
N GLY A 58 -2.43 -3.58 -7.75
CA GLY A 58 -2.40 -3.69 -6.29
C GLY A 58 -1.51 -4.83 -5.83
N ARG A 59 -0.28 -4.53 -5.38
CA ARG A 59 0.72 -5.55 -5.01
C ARG A 59 0.22 -6.49 -3.91
N PHE A 60 -0.42 -5.96 -2.87
CA PHE A 60 -0.96 -6.73 -1.75
C PHE A 60 -2.48 -6.66 -1.68
N ASP A 61 -3.08 -6.69 -2.86
CA ASP A 61 -4.51 -6.80 -2.98
C ASP A 61 -4.96 -8.21 -2.59
N GLN A 62 -5.57 -8.31 -1.40
CA GLN A 62 -6.04 -9.57 -0.85
C GLN A 62 -7.39 -10.00 -1.43
N GLN A 63 -8.06 -9.18 -2.24
CA GLN A 63 -9.38 -9.56 -2.77
C GLN A 63 -9.31 -10.85 -3.57
N SER A 64 -10.37 -11.67 -3.46
CA SER A 64 -10.49 -12.92 -4.18
C SER A 64 -10.92 -12.67 -5.63
N PRO A 65 -10.18 -13.17 -6.63
CA PRO A 65 -10.59 -13.01 -8.01
C PRO A 65 -11.85 -13.84 -8.31
N GLY A 66 -12.71 -13.32 -9.17
CA GLY A 66 -13.84 -14.04 -9.73
C GLY A 66 -13.42 -15.05 -10.80
N ARG A 67 -14.43 -15.59 -11.49
CA ARG A 67 -14.22 -16.52 -12.60
C ARG A 67 -13.27 -15.93 -13.65
N GLY A 68 -12.27 -16.71 -14.06
CA GLY A 68 -11.29 -16.27 -15.07
C GLY A 68 -10.31 -15.18 -14.60
N GLY A 69 -10.25 -14.87 -13.30
CA GLY A 69 -9.36 -13.84 -12.76
C GLY A 69 -9.95 -12.43 -12.74
N ALA A 70 -11.24 -12.27 -13.04
CA ALA A 70 -11.90 -10.96 -13.10
C ALA A 70 -11.99 -10.30 -11.70
N PRO A 71 -11.87 -8.96 -11.62
CA PRO A 71 -12.19 -8.22 -10.41
C PRO A 71 -13.64 -8.42 -9.97
N VAL A 72 -13.86 -8.59 -8.68
CA VAL A 72 -15.17 -8.72 -8.04
C VAL A 72 -15.28 -7.71 -6.91
N THR A 73 -16.49 -7.16 -6.73
CA THR A 73 -16.80 -6.30 -5.58
C THR A 73 -17.13 -7.15 -4.37
N ASP A 74 -16.40 -6.93 -3.28
CA ASP A 74 -16.60 -7.57 -1.98
C ASP A 74 -16.51 -6.51 -0.86
N PRO A 75 -17.66 -6.05 -0.33
CA PRO A 75 -17.70 -5.05 0.74
C PRO A 75 -17.01 -5.47 2.05
N ALA A 76 -16.73 -6.76 2.26
CA ALA A 76 -16.04 -7.24 3.47
C ALA A 76 -14.51 -7.18 3.34
N ASN A 77 -13.99 -6.77 2.19
CA ASN A 77 -12.59 -6.90 1.86
C ASN A 77 -12.07 -5.63 1.17
N GLY A 78 -11.86 -4.57 1.94
CA GLY A 78 -11.29 -3.31 1.47
C GLY A 78 -9.76 -3.32 1.44
N VAL A 79 -9.16 -2.59 0.50
CA VAL A 79 -7.70 -2.35 0.45
C VAL A 79 -7.37 -0.88 0.21
N LEU A 80 -6.34 -0.37 0.89
CA LEU A 80 -5.87 1.01 0.78
C LEU A 80 -4.35 1.09 1.00
N TYR A 81 -3.66 1.96 0.27
CA TYR A 81 -2.19 2.08 0.29
C TYR A 81 -1.73 3.46 0.74
N PHE A 82 -0.66 3.50 1.52
CA PHE A 82 0.03 4.71 1.95
C PHE A 82 1.55 4.51 1.88
N GLY A 83 2.29 5.57 1.56
CA GLY A 83 3.70 5.70 1.90
C GLY A 83 3.87 6.42 3.24
N LEU A 84 5.10 6.50 3.74
CA LEU A 84 5.43 7.37 4.89
C LEU A 84 5.99 8.73 4.47
N THR A 85 6.30 8.89 3.19
CA THR A 85 6.80 10.15 2.63
C THR A 85 6.09 10.49 1.32
N VAL A 86 6.20 11.75 0.92
CA VAL A 86 5.76 12.20 -0.40
C VAL A 86 6.55 11.49 -1.50
N ARG A 87 7.88 11.36 -1.35
CA ARG A 87 8.75 10.67 -2.31
C ARG A 87 8.30 9.24 -2.56
N THR A 88 8.10 8.43 -1.52
CA THR A 88 7.63 7.04 -1.65
C THR A 88 6.29 6.98 -2.36
N SER A 89 5.37 7.90 -2.03
CA SER A 89 4.04 7.94 -2.64
C SER A 89 4.10 8.32 -4.12
N ILE A 90 4.97 9.26 -4.51
CA ILE A 90 5.20 9.65 -5.90
C ILE A 90 5.86 8.51 -6.67
N ALA A 91 6.92 7.92 -6.12
CA ALA A 91 7.66 6.81 -6.73
C ALA A 91 6.72 5.63 -7.04
N GLU A 92 5.87 5.23 -6.08
CA GLU A 92 4.94 4.12 -6.28
C GLU A 92 3.80 4.44 -7.26
N VAL A 93 3.22 5.64 -7.20
CA VAL A 93 2.07 5.99 -8.07
C VAL A 93 2.50 6.20 -9.53
N TYR A 94 3.66 6.80 -9.76
CA TYR A 94 4.16 7.11 -11.10
C TYR A 94 5.22 6.12 -11.60
N GLN A 95 5.36 4.97 -10.94
CA GLN A 95 6.39 3.96 -11.23
C GLN A 95 6.47 3.50 -12.69
N THR A 96 5.34 3.52 -13.42
CA THR A 96 5.25 3.05 -14.80
C THR A 96 5.60 4.14 -15.81
N SER A 97 5.26 5.40 -15.53
CA SER A 97 5.47 6.50 -16.47
C SER A 97 6.74 7.30 -16.21
N SER A 98 7.28 7.23 -14.98
CA SER A 98 8.32 8.15 -14.47
C SER A 98 8.00 9.62 -14.78
N THR A 99 6.72 9.94 -14.89
CA THR A 99 6.20 11.24 -15.33
C THR A 99 5.07 11.63 -14.40
N VAL A 100 5.28 12.69 -13.63
CA VAL A 100 4.34 13.24 -12.65
C VAL A 100 3.47 14.28 -13.35
N ASP A 101 2.36 13.83 -13.92
CA ASP A 101 1.26 14.70 -14.36
C ASP A 101 0.44 15.12 -13.14
N ARG A 102 0.41 16.42 -12.87
CA ARG A 102 -0.21 17.03 -11.68
C ARG A 102 -1.65 17.50 -11.92
N ARG A 103 -2.13 17.46 -13.16
CA ARG A 103 -3.41 18.05 -13.57
C ARG A 103 -4.40 16.99 -14.07
N THR A 104 -3.94 16.07 -14.91
CA THR A 104 -4.82 15.08 -15.53
C THR A 104 -5.45 14.18 -14.48
N ARG A 105 -6.79 14.11 -14.48
CA ARG A 105 -7.61 13.39 -13.48
C ARG A 105 -7.54 13.94 -12.05
N GLY A 106 -7.02 15.16 -11.87
CA GLY A 106 -6.95 15.86 -10.59
C GLY A 106 -6.30 15.03 -9.48
N PRO A 107 -5.01 14.67 -9.63
CA PRO A 107 -4.27 14.00 -8.58
C PRO A 107 -4.20 14.90 -7.35
N ARG A 108 -4.31 14.30 -6.17
CA ARG A 108 -4.26 14.98 -4.88
C ARG A 108 -3.27 14.32 -3.97
N LEU A 109 -2.55 15.13 -3.22
CA LEU A 109 -1.73 14.74 -2.09
C LEU A 109 -2.58 14.81 -0.82
N VAL A 110 -2.58 13.73 -0.05
CA VAL A 110 -3.12 13.72 1.30
C VAL A 110 -2.06 13.29 2.31
N VAL A 111 -2.07 13.93 3.48
CA VAL A 111 -1.36 13.50 4.67
C VAL A 111 -2.37 13.31 5.80
N VAL A 112 -2.32 12.15 6.44
CA VAL A 112 -3.22 11.78 7.54
C VAL A 112 -2.44 11.16 8.68
N ARG A 113 -3.08 11.09 9.84
CA ARG A 113 -2.63 10.34 11.00
C ARG A 113 -3.72 9.36 11.42
N PRO A 114 -3.39 8.10 11.72
CA PRO A 114 -4.40 7.14 12.16
C PRO A 114 -4.93 7.54 13.55
N THR A 115 -6.21 7.28 13.81
CA THR A 115 -6.88 7.63 15.07
C THR A 115 -6.54 6.69 16.23
N ARG A 116 -5.96 5.52 15.91
CA ARG A 116 -5.45 4.52 16.85
C ARG A 116 -4.18 3.89 16.33
N THR A 117 -3.45 3.21 17.20
CA THR A 117 -2.31 2.40 16.78
C THR A 117 -2.75 1.33 15.77
N LEU A 118 -2.07 1.26 14.63
CA LEU A 118 -2.25 0.20 13.64
C LEU A 118 -1.27 -0.95 13.92
N ARG A 119 -1.71 -2.18 13.68
CA ARG A 119 -0.91 -3.41 13.83
C ARG A 119 -0.72 -4.04 12.46
N LEU A 120 0.49 -3.95 11.92
CA LEU A 120 0.81 -4.39 10.57
C LEU A 120 1.79 -5.55 10.61
N LEU A 121 1.58 -6.58 9.79
CA LEU A 121 2.57 -7.64 9.64
C LEU A 121 3.83 -7.08 8.97
N ASP A 122 4.99 -7.30 9.59
CA ASP A 122 6.28 -6.88 9.04
C ASP A 122 6.75 -7.85 7.93
N LEU A 123 6.72 -7.38 6.69
CA LEU A 123 7.28 -8.12 5.55
C LEU A 123 8.75 -7.76 5.27
N THR A 124 9.35 -6.89 6.07
CA THR A 124 10.73 -6.43 5.93
C THR A 124 11.68 -7.19 6.86
N GLY A 125 11.15 -7.72 7.96
CA GLY A 125 11.85 -8.58 8.91
C GLY A 125 12.01 -10.03 8.44
N LEU A 126 12.28 -10.92 9.40
CA LEU A 126 12.60 -12.33 9.13
C LEU A 126 11.39 -13.27 9.01
N TRP A 127 10.18 -12.81 9.38
CA TRP A 127 8.98 -13.64 9.31
C TRP A 127 8.74 -14.22 7.90
N PRO A 128 8.80 -13.44 6.80
CA PRO A 128 8.63 -13.97 5.45
C PRO A 128 9.59 -15.14 5.17
N THR A 129 10.87 -15.02 5.55
CA THR A 129 11.87 -16.07 5.37
C THR A 129 11.56 -17.33 6.17
N ARG A 130 11.11 -17.20 7.43
CA ARG A 130 10.70 -18.35 8.25
C ARG A 130 9.53 -19.14 7.66
N VAL A 131 8.67 -18.48 6.88
CA VAL A 131 7.54 -19.12 6.19
C VAL A 131 7.82 -19.43 4.71
N GLY A 132 9.07 -19.31 4.27
CA GLY A 132 9.50 -19.73 2.93
C GLY A 132 9.39 -18.66 1.83
N ALA A 133 9.04 -17.41 2.16
CA ALA A 133 9.14 -16.29 1.23
C ALA A 133 10.57 -15.71 1.17
N SER A 134 10.95 -15.20 0.00
CA SER A 134 12.16 -14.38 -0.17
C SER A 134 11.81 -12.89 -0.15
N GLN A 135 12.82 -12.02 -0.25
CA GLN A 135 12.64 -10.57 -0.37
C GLN A 135 11.86 -10.16 -1.64
N GLU A 136 11.72 -11.06 -2.62
CA GLU A 136 10.82 -10.87 -3.76
C GLU A 136 9.35 -10.69 -3.33
N ILE A 137 8.98 -10.96 -2.08
CA ILE A 137 7.65 -10.59 -1.57
C ILE A 137 7.33 -9.09 -1.74
N SER A 138 8.36 -8.23 -1.74
CA SER A 138 8.19 -6.77 -1.91
C SER A 138 8.32 -6.29 -3.36
N SER A 139 8.97 -7.04 -4.25
CA SER A 139 9.28 -6.60 -5.62
C SER A 139 8.79 -7.53 -6.73
N GLY A 140 8.49 -8.78 -6.40
CA GLY A 140 8.16 -9.85 -7.33
C GLY A 140 6.78 -9.72 -8.00
N PRO A 141 6.36 -10.76 -8.74
CA PRO A 141 5.14 -10.73 -9.53
C PRO A 141 3.89 -10.47 -8.68
N LYS A 142 3.09 -9.45 -9.06
CA LYS A 142 1.90 -9.02 -8.30
C LYS A 142 0.90 -10.16 -8.07
N LYS A 143 0.76 -11.10 -9.02
CA LYS A 143 -0.10 -12.29 -8.86
C LYS A 143 0.30 -13.14 -7.64
N LEU A 144 1.60 -13.28 -7.37
CA LEU A 144 2.12 -14.04 -6.24
C LEU A 144 1.97 -13.25 -4.94
N THR A 145 2.32 -11.96 -4.93
CA THR A 145 2.19 -11.12 -3.74
C THR A 145 0.71 -10.94 -3.32
N GLN A 146 -0.22 -10.93 -4.27
CA GLN A 146 -1.66 -10.99 -4.01
C GLN A 146 -2.10 -12.34 -3.43
N ALA A 147 -1.51 -13.45 -3.88
CA ALA A 147 -1.77 -14.76 -3.26
C ALA A 147 -1.27 -14.81 -1.82
N TRP A 148 -0.09 -14.24 -1.55
CA TRP A 148 0.42 -14.04 -0.19
C TRP A 148 -0.50 -13.15 0.64
N ALA A 149 -0.94 -12.00 0.10
CA ALA A 149 -1.87 -11.10 0.77
C ALA A 149 -3.16 -11.82 1.21
N ARG A 150 -3.76 -12.64 0.32
CA ARG A 150 -4.91 -13.51 0.64
C ARG A 150 -4.62 -14.48 1.77
N ALA A 151 -3.51 -15.21 1.69
CA ALA A 151 -3.17 -16.21 2.70
C ALA A 151 -2.90 -15.56 4.08
N ILE A 152 -2.22 -14.42 4.09
CA ILE A 152 -1.95 -13.64 5.30
C ILE A 152 -3.26 -13.12 5.90
N ARG A 153 -4.12 -12.51 5.08
CA ARG A 153 -5.42 -12.00 5.50
C ARG A 153 -6.29 -13.09 6.12
N ALA A 154 -6.32 -14.28 5.53
CA ALA A 154 -7.08 -15.41 6.06
C ALA A 154 -6.45 -16.01 7.34
N ALA A 155 -5.13 -15.90 7.51
CA ALA A 155 -4.44 -16.36 8.71
C ALA A 155 -4.60 -15.40 9.89
N PHE A 156 -4.58 -14.09 9.64
CA PHE A 156 -4.49 -13.02 10.64
C PHE A 156 -5.51 -11.91 10.36
N SER A 157 -6.80 -12.22 10.51
CA SER A 157 -7.89 -11.26 10.30
C SER A 157 -7.88 -10.10 11.31
N ASP A 158 -7.12 -10.21 12.40
CA ASP A 158 -6.98 -9.18 13.44
C ASP A 158 -5.96 -8.08 13.09
N LEU A 159 -5.15 -8.27 12.05
CA LEU A 159 -4.15 -7.27 11.63
C LEU A 159 -4.77 -6.22 10.71
N ASP A 160 -4.31 -4.98 10.87
CA ASP A 160 -4.73 -3.83 10.06
C ASP A 160 -4.20 -3.89 8.63
N GLY A 161 -3.20 -4.73 8.35
CA GLY A 161 -2.59 -4.87 7.05
C GLY A 161 -1.11 -5.26 7.10
N LEU A 162 -0.33 -4.72 6.17
CA LEU A 162 1.06 -5.06 5.91
C LEU A 162 1.96 -3.83 5.93
N TRP A 163 3.14 -4.01 6.51
CA TRP A 163 4.29 -3.11 6.40
C TRP A 163 5.31 -3.73 5.45
N TYR A 164 5.67 -3.06 4.36
CA TYR A 164 6.51 -3.62 3.32
C TYR A 164 7.50 -2.60 2.74
N ARG A 165 8.49 -3.09 1.99
CA ARG A 165 9.49 -2.24 1.32
C ARG A 165 8.96 -1.75 -0.02
N SER A 166 9.02 -0.45 -0.28
CA SER A 166 8.77 0.08 -1.62
C SER A 166 9.75 -0.52 -2.62
N SER A 167 9.24 -0.97 -3.77
CA SER A 167 10.10 -1.43 -4.87
C SER A 167 10.66 -0.28 -5.71
N MET A 168 10.22 0.96 -5.45
CA MET A 168 10.50 2.14 -6.26
C MET A 168 11.29 3.22 -5.54
N ASP A 169 11.46 3.11 -4.23
CA ASP A 169 12.10 4.13 -3.38
C ASP A 169 13.14 3.49 -2.45
N SER A 170 14.11 2.75 -3.01
CA SER A 170 15.23 2.14 -2.27
C SER A 170 14.85 1.26 -1.07
N GLY A 171 13.62 0.74 -1.04
CA GLY A 171 13.08 -0.06 0.06
C GLY A 171 12.48 0.75 1.20
N ASP A 172 12.26 2.07 1.04
CA ASP A 172 11.58 2.90 2.03
C ASP A 172 10.20 2.31 2.38
N PRO A 173 9.72 2.48 3.63
CA PRO A 173 8.50 1.82 4.07
C PRO A 173 7.24 2.29 3.34
N ALA A 174 6.42 1.31 2.98
CA ALA A 174 5.07 1.49 2.49
C ALA A 174 4.10 0.58 3.27
N ILE A 175 2.83 0.98 3.27
CA ILE A 175 1.77 0.36 4.06
C ILE A 175 0.63 -0.03 3.12
N CYS A 176 0.16 -1.26 3.27
CA CYS A 176 -1.10 -1.73 2.70
C CYS A 176 -2.06 -1.99 3.86
N LEU A 177 -3.14 -1.23 3.96
CA LEU A 177 -4.20 -1.41 4.94
C LEU A 177 -5.33 -2.27 4.37
N TRP A 178 -5.96 -3.05 5.24
CA TRP A 178 -7.14 -3.85 4.93
C TRP A 178 -8.32 -3.50 5.83
N ASP A 179 -9.49 -3.37 5.22
CA ASP A 179 -10.74 -3.09 5.92
C ASP A 179 -11.71 -4.28 5.85
N PRO A 180 -12.34 -4.66 6.98
CA PRO A 180 -11.97 -4.34 8.37
C PRO A 180 -10.58 -4.90 8.74
N PRO A 181 -9.90 -4.49 9.82
CA PRO A 181 -10.34 -3.52 10.81
C PRO A 181 -9.83 -2.09 10.54
N ALA A 182 -9.00 -1.86 9.52
CA ALA A 182 -8.31 -0.59 9.36
C ALA A 182 -9.21 0.59 8.96
N GLY A 183 -10.43 0.36 8.46
CA GLY A 183 -11.37 1.44 8.13
C GLY A 183 -11.72 2.32 9.32
N ALA A 184 -11.80 1.75 10.53
CA ALA A 184 -12.06 2.48 11.77
C ALA A 184 -10.86 3.30 12.27
N ALA A 185 -9.68 3.17 11.63
CA ALA A 185 -8.47 3.89 12.02
C ALA A 185 -8.21 5.16 11.21
N LEU A 186 -8.99 5.42 10.14
CA LEU A 186 -8.86 6.65 9.38
C LEU A 186 -9.55 7.82 10.09
N PRO A 187 -8.94 9.02 10.11
CA PRO A 187 -9.55 10.18 10.74
C PRO A 187 -10.73 10.72 9.91
N ILE A 188 -11.56 11.56 10.52
CA ILE A 188 -12.67 12.23 9.84
C ILE A 188 -12.15 13.32 8.87
N ALA A 189 -11.03 13.96 9.21
CA ALA A 189 -10.38 14.98 8.40
C ALA A 189 -8.87 14.70 8.24
N PRO A 190 -8.27 15.03 7.09
CA PRO A 190 -6.83 14.89 6.89
C PRO A 190 -6.08 16.09 7.51
N ASP A 191 -4.78 15.91 7.80
CA ASP A 191 -3.91 17.02 8.21
C ASP A 191 -3.61 17.94 7.02
N VAL A 192 -3.43 17.35 5.84
CA VAL A 192 -3.18 18.05 4.58
C VAL A 192 -3.98 17.37 3.48
N LEU A 193 -4.67 18.16 2.67
CA LEU A 193 -5.28 17.72 1.42
C LEU A 193 -5.13 18.81 0.37
N LEU A 194 -4.25 18.59 -0.59
CA LEU A 194 -3.93 19.57 -1.63
C LEU A 194 -4.04 18.92 -3.01
N PRO A 195 -4.51 19.64 -4.04
CA PRO A 195 -4.30 19.20 -5.41
C PRO A 195 -2.80 19.19 -5.70
N LEU A 196 -2.34 18.25 -6.53
CA LEU A 196 -0.90 18.06 -6.75
C LEU A 196 -0.28 19.25 -7.50
N ASP A 197 -1.08 20.02 -8.24
CA ASP A 197 -0.71 21.27 -8.93
C ASP A 197 -0.73 22.52 -8.04
N HIS A 198 -0.95 22.37 -6.72
CA HIS A 198 -0.89 23.49 -5.79
C HIS A 198 0.49 24.17 -5.84
N PRO A 199 0.61 25.51 -5.97
CA PRO A 199 1.90 26.20 -6.14
C PRO A 199 2.90 25.94 -5.01
N GLY A 200 2.42 25.80 -3.78
CA GLY A 200 3.25 25.44 -2.62
C GLY A 200 3.93 24.06 -2.73
N LEU A 201 3.55 23.23 -3.71
CA LEU A 201 4.17 21.93 -3.97
C LEU A 201 5.21 21.96 -5.10
N ASP A 202 5.40 23.08 -5.81
CA ASP A 202 6.30 23.16 -6.98
C ASP A 202 7.74 22.79 -6.62
N VAL A 203 8.33 23.48 -5.65
CA VAL A 203 9.71 23.22 -5.19
C VAL A 203 9.88 21.83 -4.59
N PRO A 204 9.04 21.37 -3.62
CA PRO A 204 9.24 20.05 -3.03
C PRO A 204 8.99 18.91 -4.04
N LEU A 205 8.01 19.02 -4.94
CA LEU A 205 7.81 17.99 -5.98
C LEU A 205 8.94 18.00 -7.01
N GLY A 206 9.47 19.18 -7.36
CA GLY A 206 10.65 19.29 -8.21
C GLY A 206 11.85 18.52 -7.65
N ARG A 207 12.15 18.72 -6.35
CA ARG A 207 13.23 17.98 -5.66
C ARG A 207 12.97 16.47 -5.62
N VAL A 208 11.74 16.05 -5.29
CA VAL A 208 11.37 14.63 -5.30
C VAL A 208 11.54 14.01 -6.68
N CYS A 209 11.15 14.72 -7.74
CA CYS A 209 11.29 14.24 -9.11
C CYS A 209 12.76 14.16 -9.52
N GLU A 210 13.59 15.13 -9.12
CA GLU A 210 15.04 15.10 -9.34
C GLU A 210 15.70 13.90 -8.64
N GLU A 211 15.38 13.65 -7.36
CA GLU A 211 15.88 12.50 -6.59
C GLU A 211 15.50 11.15 -7.24
N LEU A 212 14.30 11.05 -7.81
CA LEU A 212 13.79 9.83 -8.44
C LEU A 212 14.14 9.72 -9.93
N ASN A 213 14.73 10.76 -10.52
CA ASN A 213 14.89 10.92 -11.97
C ASN A 213 13.56 10.79 -12.74
N TYR A 214 12.52 11.46 -12.25
CA TYR A 214 11.19 11.55 -12.86
C TYR A 214 10.99 12.91 -13.54
N THR A 215 10.15 12.94 -14.57
CA THR A 215 9.76 14.18 -15.26
C THR A 215 8.55 14.79 -14.53
N LEU A 216 8.68 16.04 -14.07
CA LEU A 216 7.54 16.81 -13.57
C LEU A 216 6.86 17.55 -14.72
N LEU A 217 5.58 17.28 -14.97
CA LEU A 217 4.81 18.05 -15.92
C LEU A 217 4.19 19.26 -15.22
N ASN A 218 4.38 20.43 -15.85
CA ASN A 218 3.81 21.68 -15.37
C ASN A 218 2.32 21.77 -15.60
#